data_AF-G3P9J9-F1
#
_entry.id   AF-G3P9J9-F1
#
_cell.length_a   1.000
_cell.length_b   1.000
_cell.length_c   1.000
_cell.angle_alpha   90.00
_cell.angle_beta   90.00
_cell.angle_gamma   90.00
#
_symmetry.space_group_name_H-M   'P 1'
#
loop_
_entity.id
_entity.type
_entity.pdbx_description
1 polymer ?
#
loop_
_entity_poly.entity_id
_entity_poly.type
_entity_poly.pdbx_seq_one_letter_code
_entity_poly.pdbx_strand_id
1 'polypeptide(L)'
;MATTITFGTTSSPCNTAAAGRALVEETDEKGDNDPEKLLQCPFDKNHQIRTCRFPYHLIKCRKNHPKLASELKTCPFNARHLVPKHELMHHTETCVDRISVDTEDEADNAAPPFVWGETTFNNQKPEARPTNNLGSSFRTPNTLPWSGY
;
A
#
# COMPACT_ATOMS: atom_id res chain seq x y z
N MET A 1 -31.65 -30.78 -18.05
CA MET A 1 -31.24 -29.53 -18.73
C MET A 1 -29.71 -29.45 -18.63
N ALA A 2 -28.99 -29.98 -19.62
CA ALA A 2 -27.52 -30.02 -19.61
C ALA A 2 -26.99 -28.77 -20.33
N THR A 3 -26.23 -27.93 -19.63
CA THR A 3 -25.60 -26.72 -20.17
C THR A 3 -24.18 -27.04 -20.61
N THR A 4 -23.98 -27.17 -21.92
CA THR A 4 -22.67 -27.34 -22.56
C THR A 4 -22.00 -25.98 -22.69
N ILE A 5 -20.80 -25.84 -22.13
CA ILE A 5 -20.02 -24.59 -22.20
C ILE A 5 -18.87 -24.83 -23.19
N THR A 6 -18.83 -24.05 -24.27
CA THR A 6 -17.72 -24.06 -25.25
C THR A 6 -16.77 -22.90 -24.97
N PHE A 7 -15.49 -23.19 -24.86
CA PHE A 7 -14.45 -22.15 -24.76
C PHE A 7 -13.94 -21.84 -26.17
N GLY A 8 -14.22 -20.63 -26.66
CA GLY A 8 -13.69 -20.13 -27.92
C GLY A 8 -12.22 -19.77 -27.79
N THR A 9 -11.36 -20.41 -28.58
CA THR A 9 -9.94 -20.06 -28.72
C THR A 9 -9.83 -19.12 -29.92
N THR A 10 -9.51 -17.85 -29.70
CA THR A 10 -9.15 -16.95 -30.81
C THR A 10 -7.64 -16.83 -30.88
N SER A 11 -7.02 -17.74 -31.63
CA SER A 11 -5.67 -17.51 -32.14
C SER A 11 -5.80 -16.63 -33.40
N SER A 12 -5.18 -15.45 -33.38
CA SER A 12 -4.89 -14.70 -34.60
C SER A 12 -3.38 -14.51 -34.70
N PRO A 13 -2.76 -14.91 -35.83
CA PRO A 13 -1.32 -14.80 -36.00
C PRO A 13 -0.91 -13.35 -36.31
N CYS A 14 0.37 -13.11 -36.02
CA CYS A 14 1.10 -11.87 -36.22
C CYS A 14 0.92 -11.22 -37.60
N ASN A 15 0.89 -9.89 -37.62
CA ASN A 15 1.20 -9.13 -38.83
C ASN A 15 2.48 -8.32 -38.58
N THR A 16 3.59 -8.80 -39.15
CA THR A 16 4.84 -8.06 -39.28
C THR A 16 4.70 -7.02 -40.39
N ALA A 17 4.77 -5.73 -40.03
CA ALA A 17 5.11 -4.67 -40.96
C ALA A 17 6.34 -3.92 -40.42
N ALA A 18 7.48 -4.19 -41.07
CA ALA A 18 8.67 -3.39 -40.91
C ALA A 18 8.47 -2.03 -41.57
N ALA A 19 8.54 -0.96 -40.78
CA ALA A 19 8.83 0.37 -41.26
C ALA A 19 9.65 1.07 -40.18
N GLY A 20 10.94 1.27 -40.47
CA GLY A 20 11.84 2.02 -39.61
C GLY A 20 11.24 3.40 -39.32
N ARG A 21 11.13 3.72 -38.03
CA ARG A 21 10.90 5.08 -37.56
C ARG A 21 11.82 5.32 -36.38
N ALA A 22 12.47 6.47 -36.45
CA ALA A 22 13.57 6.92 -35.64
C ALA A 22 13.33 6.68 -34.14
N LEU A 23 14.41 6.26 -33.47
CA LEU A 23 14.61 6.47 -32.04
C LEU A 23 14.50 7.98 -31.80
N VAL A 24 13.33 8.43 -31.37
CA VAL A 24 13.22 9.70 -30.67
C VAL A 24 13.55 9.35 -29.22
N GLU A 25 14.78 9.67 -28.81
CA GLU A 25 15.11 9.78 -27.39
C GLU A 25 14.39 11.02 -26.86
N GLU A 26 13.15 10.84 -26.41
CA GLU A 26 12.48 11.83 -25.58
C GLU A 26 12.75 11.48 -24.12
N THR A 27 13.64 12.26 -23.52
CA THR A 27 13.83 12.37 -22.08
C THR A 27 12.58 13.01 -21.47
N ASP A 28 11.59 12.19 -21.14
CA ASP A 28 10.48 12.60 -20.28
C ASP A 28 10.86 12.34 -18.82
N GLU A 29 11.19 13.41 -18.10
CA GLU A 29 11.35 13.45 -16.64
C GLU A 29 9.98 13.22 -15.97
N LYS A 30 9.50 11.97 -16.02
CA LYS A 30 8.17 11.57 -15.56
C LYS A 30 8.33 10.50 -14.49
N GLY A 31 7.96 10.86 -13.26
CA GLY A 31 8.25 10.13 -12.01
C GLY A 31 8.28 8.61 -12.11
N ASP A 32 9.39 8.04 -11.63
CA ASP A 32 9.75 6.61 -11.59
C ASP A 32 8.83 5.78 -10.67
N ASN A 33 7.55 5.71 -10.98
CA ASN A 33 6.60 4.80 -10.33
C ASN A 33 5.76 4.06 -11.37
N ASP A 34 6.41 3.49 -12.37
CA ASP A 34 5.76 2.53 -13.27
C ASP A 34 5.32 1.29 -12.46
N PRO A 35 4.00 1.03 -12.34
CA PRO A 35 3.47 -0.10 -11.58
C PRO A 35 3.85 -1.47 -12.17
N GLU A 36 4.24 -1.52 -13.45
CA GLU A 36 4.63 -2.75 -14.13
C GLU A 36 6.13 -3.05 -14.04
N LYS A 37 6.95 -2.06 -13.64
CA LYS A 37 8.40 -2.23 -13.42
C LYS A 37 8.67 -3.41 -12.49
N LEU A 38 9.57 -4.29 -12.93
CA LEU A 38 9.98 -5.46 -12.15
C LEU A 38 11.20 -5.10 -11.29
N LEU A 39 11.11 -5.39 -9.99
CA LEU A 39 12.17 -5.25 -9.01
C LEU A 39 12.69 -6.63 -8.61
N GLN A 40 14.01 -6.74 -8.47
CA GLN A 40 14.65 -7.98 -8.02
C GLN A 40 14.56 -8.09 -6.49
N CYS A 41 14.27 -9.29 -5.98
CA CYS A 41 14.21 -9.53 -4.55
C CYS A 41 15.61 -9.61 -3.90
N PRO A 42 15.85 -8.94 -2.76
CA PRO A 42 17.12 -9.06 -2.04
C PRO A 42 17.36 -10.42 -1.37
N PHE A 43 16.28 -11.17 -1.09
CA PHE A 43 16.40 -12.50 -0.47
C PHE A 43 16.73 -13.60 -1.48
N ASP A 44 16.34 -13.42 -2.75
CA ASP A 44 16.55 -14.38 -3.81
C ASP A 44 16.64 -13.66 -5.16
N LYS A 45 17.78 -13.85 -5.85
CA LYS A 45 18.09 -13.22 -7.14
C LYS A 45 17.18 -13.72 -8.26
N ASN A 46 16.55 -14.88 -8.10
CA ASN A 46 15.70 -15.48 -9.12
C ASN A 46 14.29 -14.87 -9.14
N HIS A 47 13.91 -14.11 -8.10
CA HIS A 47 12.61 -13.47 -8.04
C HIS A 47 12.66 -12.05 -8.64
N GLN A 48 11.86 -11.87 -9.70
CA GLN A 48 11.52 -10.56 -10.25
C GLN A 48 10.03 -10.30 -9.98
N ILE A 49 9.73 -9.21 -9.26
CA ILE A 49 8.36 -8.90 -8.81
C ILE A 49 8.01 -7.48 -9.22
N ARG A 50 6.78 -7.28 -9.71
CA ARG A 50 6.27 -5.93 -10.00
C ARG A 50 6.31 -5.03 -8.78
N THR A 51 6.59 -3.75 -8.99
CA THR A 51 6.65 -2.72 -7.92
C THR A 51 5.43 -2.76 -7.01
N CYS A 52 4.23 -2.86 -7.58
CA CYS A 52 2.97 -2.90 -6.83
C CYS A 52 2.83 -4.10 -5.88
N ARG A 53 3.49 -5.22 -6.19
CA ARG A 53 3.42 -6.47 -5.40
C ARG A 53 4.64 -6.67 -4.51
N PHE A 54 5.68 -5.85 -4.66
CA PHE A 54 6.95 -6.01 -3.97
C PHE A 54 6.82 -6.02 -2.44
N PRO A 55 6.08 -5.11 -1.77
CA PRO A 55 5.94 -5.13 -0.31
C PRO A 55 5.32 -6.44 0.20
N TYR A 56 4.27 -6.91 -0.47
CA TYR A 56 3.63 -8.19 -0.14
C TYR A 56 4.54 -9.39 -0.38
N HIS A 57 5.37 -9.33 -1.42
CA HIS A 57 6.37 -10.36 -1.68
C HIS A 57 7.40 -10.42 -0.55
N LEU A 58 7.93 -9.29 -0.09
CA LEU A 58 8.94 -9.26 0.98
C LEU A 58 8.45 -9.95 2.26
N ILE A 59 7.18 -9.74 2.66
CA ILE A 59 6.59 -10.39 3.85
C ILE A 59 6.61 -11.92 3.73
N LYS A 60 6.31 -12.45 2.54
CA LYS A 60 6.28 -13.89 2.28
C LYS A 60 7.69 -14.46 2.14
N CYS A 61 8.53 -13.82 1.34
CA CYS A 61 9.88 -14.27 1.04
C CYS A 61 10.75 -14.29 2.30
N ARG A 62 10.59 -13.29 3.19
CA ARG A 62 11.28 -13.25 4.48
C ARG A 62 11.05 -14.50 5.34
N LYS A 63 9.87 -15.12 5.28
CA LYS A 63 9.56 -16.34 6.04
C LYS A 63 10.33 -17.55 5.52
N ASN A 64 10.60 -17.59 4.21
CA ASN A 64 11.30 -18.69 3.55
C ASN A 64 12.83 -18.56 3.69
N HIS A 65 13.36 -17.35 3.90
CA HIS A 65 14.79 -17.08 4.01
C HIS A 65 15.16 -16.50 5.40
N PRO A 66 15.08 -17.28 6.49
CA PRO A 66 15.27 -16.79 7.85
C PRO A 66 16.69 -16.27 8.11
N LYS A 67 17.71 -16.80 7.42
CA LYS A 67 19.11 -16.36 7.55
C LYS A 67 19.27 -14.90 7.11
N LEU A 68 18.87 -14.58 5.88
CA LEU A 68 18.91 -13.21 5.35
C LEU A 68 17.90 -12.29 6.04
N ALA A 69 16.74 -12.81 6.45
CA ALA A 69 15.76 -12.07 7.24
C ALA A 69 16.30 -11.61 8.60
N SER A 70 17.29 -12.33 9.13
CA SER A 70 17.94 -11.94 10.38
C SER A 70 18.98 -10.82 10.16
N GLU A 71 19.49 -10.62 8.96
CA GLU A 71 20.52 -9.63 8.64
C GLU A 71 19.91 -8.33 8.11
N LEU A 72 18.84 -8.44 7.30
CA LEU A 72 18.15 -7.32 6.68
C LEU A 72 16.93 -6.89 7.50
N LYS A 73 16.75 -5.58 7.63
CA LYS A 73 15.60 -4.93 8.26
C LYS A 73 14.88 -4.02 7.26
N THR A 74 13.59 -3.88 7.46
CA THR A 74 12.76 -2.98 6.65
C THR A 74 12.87 -1.56 7.20
N CYS A 75 13.04 -0.57 6.31
CA CYS A 75 13.03 0.85 6.68
C CYS A 75 11.66 1.26 7.28
N PRO A 76 11.64 2.11 8.32
CA PRO A 76 10.40 2.67 8.87
C PRO A 76 9.59 3.52 7.88
N PHE A 77 10.25 4.21 6.94
CA PHE A 77 9.61 5.17 6.04
C PHE A 77 9.14 4.54 4.72
N ASN A 78 9.84 3.51 4.21
CA ASN A 78 9.47 2.83 2.98
C ASN A 78 9.68 1.32 3.10
N ALA A 79 8.58 0.57 2.96
CA ALA A 79 8.58 -0.90 3.07
C ALA A 79 9.37 -1.61 1.96
N ARG A 80 9.74 -0.93 0.87
CA ARG A 80 10.59 -1.46 -0.20
C ARG A 80 12.06 -1.46 0.18
N HIS A 81 12.48 -0.58 1.09
CA HIS A 81 13.88 -0.50 1.51
C HIS A 81 14.21 -1.62 2.49
N LEU A 82 15.12 -2.50 2.07
CA LEU A 82 15.73 -3.53 2.89
C LEU A 82 17.18 -3.15 3.14
N VAL A 83 17.52 -2.94 4.40
CA VAL A 83 18.81 -2.40 4.82
C VAL A 83 19.42 -3.35 5.85
N PRO A 84 20.72 -3.63 5.79
CA PRO A 84 21.41 -4.38 6.85
C PRO A 84 21.21 -3.75 8.23
N LYS A 85 21.11 -4.58 9.27
CA LYS A 85 20.88 -4.14 10.66
C LYS A 85 21.84 -3.05 11.13
N HIS A 86 23.13 -3.16 10.80
CA HIS A 86 24.15 -2.22 11.24
C HIS A 86 24.07 -0.86 10.51
N GLU A 87 23.56 -0.85 9.27
CA GLU A 87 23.38 0.35 8.45
C GLU A 87 22.02 1.03 8.65
N LEU A 88 21.09 0.39 9.34
CA LEU A 88 19.72 0.89 9.49
C LEU A 88 19.67 2.28 10.13
N MET A 89 20.52 2.55 11.13
CA MET A 89 20.56 3.86 11.81
C MET A 89 20.96 4.99 10.86
N HIS A 90 22.06 4.79 10.13
CA HIS A 90 22.49 5.75 9.11
C HIS A 90 21.43 5.92 8.03
N HIS A 91 20.83 4.82 7.56
CA HIS A 91 19.76 4.89 6.57
C HIS A 91 18.57 5.71 7.06
N THR A 92 18.16 5.60 8.32
CA THR A 92 17.03 6.39 8.83
C THR A 92 17.29 7.89 8.81
N GLU A 93 18.56 8.32 8.90
CA GLU A 93 18.92 9.73 8.83
C GLU A 93 18.96 10.24 7.38
N THR A 94 19.40 9.39 6.44
CA THR A 94 19.63 9.75 5.04
C THR A 94 18.58 9.21 4.06
N CYS A 95 17.46 8.67 4.56
CA CYS A 95 16.44 8.05 3.71
C CYS A 95 15.74 9.10 2.86
N VAL A 96 15.65 8.86 1.55
CA VAL A 96 14.98 9.76 0.59
C VAL A 96 13.49 9.92 0.90
N ASP A 97 12.83 8.85 1.37
CA ASP A 97 11.41 8.88 1.74
C ASP A 97 11.15 9.41 3.16
N ARG A 98 12.18 9.94 3.85
CA ARG A 98 11.99 10.57 5.16
C ARG A 98 11.33 11.93 4.95
N ILE A 99 10.02 11.97 5.11
CA ILE A 99 9.27 13.23 5.11
C ILE A 99 9.54 13.91 6.47
N SER A 100 10.29 15.03 6.46
CA SER A 100 10.34 15.93 7.61
C SER A 100 8.96 16.58 7.74
N VAL A 101 8.27 16.29 8.84
CA VAL A 101 7.11 17.10 9.21
C VAL A 101 7.70 18.38 9.78
N ASP A 102 7.89 19.40 8.94
CA ASP A 102 8.19 20.74 9.43
C ASP A 102 6.93 21.26 10.13
N THR A 103 6.95 21.21 11.46
CA THR A 103 6.01 21.93 12.32
C THR A 103 6.37 23.40 12.30
N GLU A 104 6.12 24.08 11.19
CA GLU A 104 6.20 25.53 11.10
C GLU A 104 4.90 26.11 10.55
N ASP A 105 3.80 25.79 11.22
CA ASP A 105 2.55 26.56 11.17
C ASP A 105 1.81 26.42 12.51
N GLU A 106 2.52 26.70 13.63
CA GLU A 106 1.87 27.04 14.90
C GLU A 106 1.32 28.47 14.77
N ALA A 107 0.22 28.61 14.03
CA ALA A 107 -0.60 29.81 14.03
C ALA A 107 -1.93 29.49 14.72
N ASP A 108 -1.92 29.64 16.05
CA ASP A 108 -3.05 30.04 16.90
C ASP A 108 -4.45 29.50 16.51
N ASN A 109 -4.57 28.20 16.24
CA ASN A 109 -5.87 27.55 16.29
C ASN A 109 -5.96 26.80 17.62
N ALA A 110 -6.60 27.44 18.59
CA ALA A 110 -7.08 26.82 19.82
C ALA A 110 -8.18 25.78 19.50
N ALA A 111 -7.83 24.76 18.71
CA ALA A 111 -8.65 23.59 18.52
C ALA A 111 -8.65 22.82 19.84
N PRO A 112 -9.81 22.57 20.46
CA PRO A 112 -9.87 21.74 21.64
C PRO A 112 -9.27 20.36 21.30
N PRO A 113 -8.56 19.73 22.26
CA PRO A 113 -7.93 18.44 22.02
C PRO A 113 -8.97 17.44 21.50
N PHE A 114 -8.61 16.69 20.46
CA PHE A 114 -9.46 15.64 19.94
C PHE A 114 -9.54 14.50 20.96
N VAL A 115 -10.59 14.52 21.79
CA VAL A 115 -10.90 13.47 22.75
C VAL A 115 -11.66 12.36 22.02
N TRP A 116 -11.05 11.17 21.96
CA TRP A 116 -11.76 9.98 21.49
C TRP A 116 -12.92 9.65 22.44
N GLY A 117 -14.15 9.81 21.97
CA GLY A 117 -15.35 9.31 22.66
C GLY A 117 -16.27 10.37 23.29
N GLU A 118 -15.98 11.67 23.18
CA GLU A 118 -16.92 12.71 23.59
C GLU A 118 -17.49 13.45 22.38
N THR A 119 -18.74 13.14 22.03
CA THR A 119 -19.53 13.97 21.13
C THR A 119 -19.95 15.24 21.87
N THR A 120 -19.26 16.35 21.61
CA THR A 120 -19.77 17.68 21.98
C THR A 120 -21.08 17.93 21.23
N PHE A 121 -22.22 17.77 21.92
CA PHE A 121 -23.52 18.25 21.44
C PHE A 121 -23.49 19.79 21.41
N ASN A 122 -22.96 20.37 20.34
CA ASN A 122 -23.14 21.79 20.08
C ASN A 122 -24.34 21.97 19.13
N ASN A 123 -25.35 22.72 19.61
CA ASN A 123 -26.61 23.01 18.92
C ASN A 123 -26.40 23.99 17.75
N GLN A 124 -25.68 23.57 16.72
CA GLN A 124 -25.82 24.16 15.40
C GLN A 124 -26.14 23.05 14.43
N LYS A 125 -27.41 23.02 14.06
CA LYS A 125 -28.01 22.17 13.04
C LYS A 125 -27.75 22.81 11.67
N PRO A 126 -26.80 22.33 10.85
CA PRO A 126 -26.99 22.33 9.42
C PRO A 126 -27.86 21.12 9.09
N GLU A 127 -29.04 21.37 8.55
CA GLU A 127 -29.91 20.32 8.01
C GLU A 127 -29.24 19.68 6.80
N ALA A 128 -28.47 18.62 7.04
CA ALA A 128 -28.20 17.61 6.02
C ALA A 128 -28.62 16.27 6.60
N ARG A 129 -29.81 15.80 6.22
CA ARG A 129 -30.28 14.45 6.53
C ARG A 129 -29.34 13.43 5.88
N PRO A 130 -28.63 12.57 6.62
CA PRO A 130 -28.04 11.39 6.03
C PRO A 130 -29.15 10.35 5.88
N THR A 131 -29.41 9.89 4.65
CA THR A 131 -30.40 8.86 4.36
C THR A 131 -29.80 7.47 4.57
N ASN A 132 -29.44 7.12 5.81
CA ASN A 132 -29.10 5.75 6.15
C ASN A 132 -30.35 5.02 6.64
N ASN A 133 -30.91 4.18 5.76
CA ASN A 133 -32.07 3.32 5.98
C ASN A 133 -31.73 2.10 6.88
N LEU A 134 -31.12 2.33 8.03
CA LEU A 134 -30.90 1.28 9.03
C LEU A 134 -32.05 1.35 10.03
N GLY A 135 -33.02 0.45 9.86
CA GLY A 135 -34.18 0.33 10.74
C GLY A 135 -33.78 0.06 12.20
N SER A 136 -34.70 0.35 13.11
CA SER A 136 -34.55 0.33 14.59
C SER A 136 -34.31 -1.05 15.22
N SER A 137 -33.84 -2.05 14.47
CA SER A 137 -33.75 -3.45 14.91
C SER A 137 -32.33 -3.96 15.04
N PHE A 138 -31.40 -3.14 15.54
CA PHE A 138 -30.11 -3.64 16.01
C PHE A 138 -30.21 -3.94 17.52
N ARG A 139 -30.30 -5.22 17.87
CA ARG A 139 -30.04 -5.68 19.23
C ARG A 139 -28.57 -6.05 19.35
N THR A 140 -27.87 -5.41 20.27
CA THR A 140 -26.55 -5.84 20.71
C THR A 140 -26.64 -7.22 21.37
N PRO A 141 -25.72 -8.16 21.07
CA PRO A 141 -25.63 -9.41 21.81
C PRO A 141 -25.37 -9.13 23.29
N ASN A 142 -26.16 -9.74 24.19
CA ASN A 142 -26.02 -9.55 25.64
C ASN A 142 -24.91 -10.43 26.26
N THR A 143 -24.00 -10.95 25.44
CA THR A 143 -22.88 -11.77 25.90
C THR A 143 -21.61 -11.37 25.17
N LEU A 144 -20.59 -11.01 25.95
CA LEU A 144 -19.25 -10.75 25.45
C LEU A 144 -18.60 -12.10 25.06
N PRO A 145 -17.87 -12.18 23.93
CA PRO A 145 -17.29 -13.44 23.44
C PRO A 145 -16.12 -13.98 24.28
N TRP A 146 -15.75 -13.33 25.39
CA TRP A 146 -14.60 -13.66 26.21
C TRP A 146 -15.04 -13.86 27.67
N SER A 147 -15.85 -14.88 27.92
CA SER A 147 -16.05 -15.40 29.27
C SER A 147 -15.48 -16.82 29.32
N GLY A 148 -14.32 -16.95 29.93
CA GLY A 148 -13.58 -18.21 30.06
C GLY A 148 -12.12 -17.98 30.42
N TYR A 149 -11.88 -17.56 31.65
CA TYR A 149 -10.64 -17.84 32.39
C TYR A 149 -10.99 -18.69 33.59
#